data_AF-A0A2A3XVN6-F1
#
_entry.id   AF-A0A2A3XVN6-F1
#
_cell.length_a   1.000
_cell.length_b   1.000
_cell.length_c   1.000
_cell.angle_alpha   90.00
_cell.angle_beta   90.00
_cell.angle_gamma   90.00
#
_symmetry.space_group_name_H-M   'P 1'
#
loop_
_entity.id
_entity.type
_entity.pdbx_description
1 polymer ?
#
loop_
_entity_poly.entity_id
_entity_poly.type
_entity_poly.pdbx_seq_one_letter_code
_entity_poly.pdbx_strand_id
1 'polypeptide(L)' 'MGLFKNEAVAKDSPFRAGPLMAESDVVEIVVDWVHWYNTERLHSTLGYRAPVEFEELYYDEISGSLPDEAARKLAA' A
#
# COMPACT_ATOMS: atom_id res chain seq x y z
N MET A 1 -10.36 -3.41 -9.00
CA MET A 1 -8.94 -3.05 -8.83
C MET A 1 -8.70 -1.72 -9.52
N GLY A 2 -8.45 -0.65 -8.78
CA GLY A 2 -8.24 0.67 -9.35
C GLY A 2 -6.86 0.77 -9.98
N LEU A 3 -6.80 1.28 -11.20
CA LEU A 3 -5.54 1.68 -11.84
C LEU A 3 -4.99 2.90 -11.07
N PHE A 4 -3.68 2.95 -10.81
CA PHE A 4 -2.99 4.06 -10.12
C PHE A 4 -3.54 5.45 -10.51
N LYS A 5 -3.72 5.69 -11.82
CA LYS A 5 -4.20 6.98 -12.33
C LYS A 5 -5.59 7.36 -11.81
N ASN A 6 -6.49 6.39 -11.62
CA ASN A 6 -7.85 6.63 -11.14
C ASN A 6 -7.89 6.94 -9.65
N GLU A 7 -6.95 6.42 -8.87
CA GLU A 7 -6.97 6.60 -7.42
C GLU A 7 -6.12 7.77 -6.98
N ALA A 8 -4.97 7.99 -7.63
CA ALA A 8 -4.06 9.07 -7.28
C ALA A 8 -4.43 10.39 -7.98
N VAL A 9 -4.72 10.35 -9.29
CA VAL A 9 -4.72 11.55 -10.16
C VAL A 9 -6.12 12.02 -10.56
N ALA A 10 -7.15 11.19 -10.36
CA ALA A 10 -8.53 11.54 -10.68
C ALA A 10 -8.95 12.87 -10.03
N LYS A 11 -9.90 13.57 -10.65
CA LYS A 11 -10.31 14.91 -10.20
C LYS A 11 -10.87 14.90 -8.77
N ASP A 12 -11.49 13.80 -8.39
CA ASP A 12 -12.09 13.51 -7.08
C ASP A 12 -11.19 12.66 -6.18
N SER A 13 -9.92 12.47 -6.57
CA SER A 13 -8.93 11.79 -5.75
C SER A 13 -8.73 12.52 -4.42
N PRO A 14 -8.67 11.80 -3.28
CA PRO A 14 -8.35 12.40 -1.98
C PRO A 14 -6.92 12.96 -1.92
N PHE A 15 -6.03 12.49 -2.81
CA PHE A 15 -4.65 12.97 -2.92
C PHE A 15 -4.56 14.26 -3.74
N ARG A 16 -5.61 14.61 -4.51
CA ARG A 16 -5.59 15.77 -5.39
C ARG A 16 -6.20 17.00 -4.71
N ALA A 17 -5.35 17.91 -4.27
CA ALA A 17 -5.78 19.18 -3.66
C ALA A 17 -6.26 20.24 -4.67
N GLY A 18 -5.89 20.13 -5.96
CA GLY A 18 -6.20 21.16 -6.95
C GLY A 18 -5.87 20.81 -8.41
N PRO A 19 -5.86 21.80 -9.32
CA PRO A 19 -5.38 21.64 -10.69
C PRO A 19 -3.92 21.17 -10.71
N LEU A 20 -3.56 20.34 -11.69
CA LEU A 20 -2.18 19.89 -11.89
C LEU A 20 -1.60 20.73 -13.01
N MET A 21 -0.67 21.62 -12.66
CA MET A 21 -0.13 22.65 -13.54
C MET A 21 1.36 22.44 -13.82
N ALA A 22 2.05 21.72 -12.95
CA ALA A 22 3.45 21.36 -13.08
C ALA A 22 3.69 19.87 -12.78
N GLU A 23 4.86 19.37 -13.18
CA GLU A 23 5.30 18.00 -12.87
C GLU A 23 5.40 17.77 -11.35
N SER A 24 5.84 18.78 -10.59
CA SER A 24 5.93 18.73 -9.13
C SER A 24 4.61 18.35 -8.46
N ASP A 25 3.49 18.86 -8.98
CA ASP A 25 2.15 18.58 -8.43
C ASP A 25 1.80 17.09 -8.57
N VAL A 26 2.25 16.46 -9.65
CA VAL A 26 2.05 15.02 -9.89
C VAL A 26 2.96 14.20 -8.99
N VAL A 27 4.21 14.63 -8.83
CA VAL A 27 5.18 13.93 -7.97
C VAL A 27 4.72 13.89 -6.52
N GLU A 28 4.21 15.00 -5.99
CA GLU A 28 3.67 15.07 -4.62
C GLU A 28 2.51 14.08 -4.42
N ILE A 29 1.54 14.09 -5.35
CA ILE A 29 0.42 13.15 -5.35
C ILE A 29 0.89 11.69 -5.39
N VAL A 30 1.90 11.39 -6.21
CA VAL A 30 2.44 10.04 -6.33
C VAL A 30 3.09 9.61 -5.02
N VAL A 31 3.88 10.48 -4.38
CA VAL A 31 4.55 10.18 -3.12
C VAL A 31 3.51 9.86 -2.04
N ASP A 32 2.49 10.70 -1.89
CA ASP A 32 1.44 10.49 -0.89
C ASP A 32 0.63 9.22 -1.18
N TRP A 33 0.27 8.99 -2.44
CA TRP A 33 -0.47 7.79 -2.84
C TRP A 33 0.34 6.52 -2.61
N VAL A 34 1.63 6.51 -2.95
CA VAL A 34 2.53 5.35 -2.74
C VAL A 34 2.70 5.08 -1.25
N HIS A 35 2.84 6.12 -0.44
CA HIS A 35 2.90 5.96 1.02
C HIS A 35 1.64 5.26 1.52
N TRP A 36 0.46 5.85 1.29
CA TRP A 36 -0.82 5.28 1.70
C TRP A 36 -1.03 3.85 1.17
N TYR A 37 -0.71 3.60 -0.10
CA TYR A 37 -0.84 2.28 -0.71
C TYR A 37 -0.02 1.24 0.05
N ASN A 38 1.22 1.55 0.41
CA ASN A 38 2.12 0.60 1.04
C ASN A 38 1.86 0.42 2.54
N THR A 39 1.47 1.48 3.24
CA THR A 39 1.41 1.50 4.72
C THR A 39 0.01 1.38 5.30
N GLU A 40 -1.03 1.78 4.56
CA GLU A 40 -2.38 1.91 5.10
C GLU A 40 -3.44 1.13 4.30
N ARG A 41 -3.20 0.86 3.01
CA ARG A 41 -4.21 0.23 2.15
C ARG A 41 -4.39 -1.24 2.47
N LEU A 42 -5.57 -1.60 2.97
CA LEU A 42 -5.93 -2.99 3.22
C LEU A 42 -6.35 -3.72 1.94
N HIS A 43 -5.77 -4.91 1.72
CA HIS A 43 -6.10 -5.77 0.58
C HIS A 43 -6.71 -7.09 1.05
N SER A 44 -7.89 -7.44 0.55
CA SER A 44 -8.55 -8.72 0.89
C SER A 44 -7.72 -9.94 0.49
N THR A 45 -6.93 -9.84 -0.59
CA THR A 45 -5.99 -10.88 -1.03
C THR A 45 -4.78 -11.04 -0.11
N LEU A 46 -4.47 -10.03 0.72
CA LEU A 46 -3.41 -10.06 1.73
C LEU A 46 -3.95 -10.36 3.14
N GLY A 47 -5.21 -10.82 3.23
CA GLY A 47 -5.89 -11.04 4.51
C GLY A 47 -6.25 -9.74 5.23
N TYR A 48 -6.60 -8.69 4.49
CA TYR A 48 -6.89 -7.35 5.01
C TYR A 48 -5.70 -6.73 5.76
N ARG A 49 -4.50 -6.87 5.19
CA ARG A 49 -3.26 -6.21 5.65
C ARG A 49 -2.76 -5.21 4.63
N ALA A 50 -1.93 -4.28 5.09
CA ALA A 50 -1.17 -3.41 4.20
C ALA A 50 -0.05 -4.20 3.49
N PRO A 51 0.38 -3.79 2.29
CA PRO A 51 1.47 -4.44 1.57
C PRO A 51 2.77 -4.55 2.37
N VAL A 52 3.15 -3.50 3.12
CA VAL A 52 4.36 -3.52 3.93
C VAL A 52 4.29 -4.58 5.03
N GLU A 53 3.16 -4.71 5.72
CA GLU A 53 2.97 -5.72 6.77
C GLU A 53 3.04 -7.14 6.19
N PHE A 54 2.51 -7.34 4.98
CA PHE A 54 2.61 -8.63 4.30
C PHE A 54 4.04 -8.98 3.93
N GLU A 55 4.81 -8.01 3.44
CA GLU A 55 6.22 -8.17 3.06
C GLU A 55 7.11 -8.44 4.28
N GLU A 56 6.90 -7.72 5.39
CA GLU A 56 7.61 -7.95 6.65
C GLU A 56 7.43 -9.39 7.14
N LEU A 57 6.18 -9.89 7.17
CA LEU A 57 5.89 -11.26 7.58
C LEU A 57 6.54 -12.29 6.65
N TYR A 58 6.53 -12.05 5.34
CA TYR A 58 7.19 -12.92 4.37
C TYR A 58 8.71 -12.99 4.60
N TYR A 59 9.36 -11.86 4.84
CA TYR A 59 10.80 -11.83 5.12
C TYR A 59 11.15 -12.42 6.49
N ASP A 60 10.29 -12.26 7.49
CA ASP A 60 10.50 -12.88 8.78
C ASP A 60 10.35 -14.42 8.71
N GLU A 61 9.46 -14.93 7.85
CA GLU A 61 9.35 -16.37 7.57
C GLU A 61 10.62 -16.91 6.91
N ILE A 62 11.10 -16.20 5.88
CA ILE A 62 12.30 -16.60 5.14
C ILE A 62 13.56 -16.51 5.99
N SER A 63 13.67 -15.50 6.84
CA SER A 63 14.81 -15.31 7.73
C SER A 63 14.73 -16.16 9.01
N GLY A 64 13.58 -16.81 9.27
CA GLY A 64 13.35 -17.63 10.46
C GLY A 64 13.14 -16.84 11.75
N SER A 65 12.83 -15.55 11.66
CA SER A 65 12.54 -14.67 12.80
C SER A 65 11.07 -14.76 13.27
N LEU A 66 10.15 -15.29 12.45
CA LEU A 66 8.74 -15.46 12.84
C LEU A 66 8.56 -16.56 13.90
N PRO A 67 7.87 -16.29 15.02
CA PRO A 67 7.44 -17.32 15.96
C PRO A 67 6.41 -18.27 15.32
N ASP A 68 6.48 -19.58 15.65
CA ASP A 68 5.60 -20.65 15.14
C ASP A 68 4.08 -20.34 15.20
N GLU A 69 3.63 -19.54 16.19
CA GLU A 69 2.21 -19.16 16.30
C GLU A 69 1.78 -18.13 15.24
N ALA A 70 2.67 -17.22 14.87
CA ALA A 70 2.40 -16.18 13.88
C ALA A 70 2.37 -16.78 12.45
N ALA A 71 3.27 -17.72 12.16
CA ALA A 71 3.28 -18.47 10.90
C ALA A 71 1.98 -19.28 10.70
N ARG A 72 1.42 -19.88 11.76
CA ARG A 72 0.15 -20.63 11.70
C ARG A 72 -1.07 -19.76 11.40
N LYS A 73 -1.07 -18.48 11.83
CA LYS A 73 -2.15 -17.53 11.55
C LYS A 73 -2.09 -16.94 10.13
N LEU A 74 -0.96 -17.08 9.43
CA LEU A 74 -0.82 -16.70 8.03
C LEU A 74 -1.28 -17.81 7.07
N ALA A 75 -1.19 -19.07 7.50
CA ALA A 75 -1.53 -20.25 6.71
C ALA A 75 -3.00 -20.73 6.82
N ALA A 76 -3.85 -20.02 7.57
CA ALA A 76 -5.26 -20.35 7.81
C ALA A 76 -6.19 -19.25 7.29
#